data_AF-A0A1F1UPN7-F1
#
_entry.id   AF-A0A1F1UPN7-F1
#
_cell.length_a   1.000
_cell.length_b   1.000
_cell.length_c   1.000
_cell.angle_alpha   90.00
_cell.angle_beta   90.00
_cell.angle_gamma   90.00
#
_symmetry.space_group_name_H-M   'P 1'
#
loop_
_entity.id
_entity.type
_entity.pdbx_description
1 polymer ?
#
loop_
_entity_poly.entity_id
_entity_poly.type
_entity_poly.pdbx_seq_one_letter_code
_entity_poly.pdbx_strand_id
1 'polypeptide(L)'
;MSSVTAPRLDRATMGRKGGQKAAERWKTDPEGDYATAQRETLAAANKRCARQGTGTRGRVLAVYSQTLVDTGEVHTARQIAEEIGITKRMVNIHLKALRDAGLVEQ
;
A
#
# COMPACT_ATOMS: atom_id res chain seq x y z
N MET A 1 -21.15 45.44 3.53
CA MET A 1 -20.24 44.28 3.45
C MET A 1 -21.02 43.05 3.91
N SER A 2 -21.63 42.27 3.01
CA SER A 2 -22.36 41.04 3.40
C SER A 2 -21.37 39.90 3.54
N SER A 3 -21.17 39.40 4.77
CA SER A 3 -20.48 38.14 5.01
C SER A 3 -21.41 36.99 4.65
N VAL A 4 -21.22 36.38 3.48
CA VAL A 4 -21.86 35.11 3.16
C VAL A 4 -21.18 34.02 4.00
N THR A 5 -21.77 33.71 5.15
CA THR A 5 -21.37 32.56 5.95
C THR A 5 -21.94 31.31 5.29
N ALA A 6 -21.09 30.51 4.63
CA ALA A 6 -21.53 29.21 4.12
C ALA A 6 -21.97 28.31 5.29
N PRO A 7 -23.13 27.65 5.23
CA PRO A 7 -23.57 26.76 6.30
C PRO A 7 -22.58 25.60 6.46
N ARG A 8 -22.20 25.30 7.71
CA ARG A 8 -21.33 24.16 8.02
C ARG A 8 -22.08 22.88 7.68
N LEU A 9 -21.54 22.12 6.73
CA LEU A 9 -22.02 20.80 6.36
C LEU A 9 -21.42 19.75 7.30
N ASP A 10 -22.15 18.68 7.58
CA ASP A 10 -21.61 17.53 8.31
C ASP A 10 -20.57 16.80 7.44
N ARG A 11 -19.69 16.03 8.10
CA ARG A 11 -18.55 15.35 7.45
C ARG A 11 -18.97 14.39 6.34
N ALA A 12 -20.09 13.68 6.51
CA ALA A 12 -20.57 12.73 5.51
C ALA A 12 -21.05 13.47 4.25
N THR A 13 -21.80 14.56 4.43
CA THR A 13 -22.23 15.41 3.31
C THR A 13 -21.05 16.09 2.60
N MET A 14 -20.05 16.58 3.35
CA MET A 14 -18.83 17.13 2.75
C MET A 14 -18.07 16.09 1.91
N GLY A 15 -17.91 14.87 2.43
CA GLY A 15 -17.25 13.77 1.71
C GLY A 15 -17.98 13.38 0.43
N ARG A 16 -19.32 13.24 0.49
CA ARG A 16 -20.16 12.94 -0.67
C ARG A 16 -20.04 14.01 -1.76
N LYS A 17 -20.21 15.29 -1.39
CA LYS A 17 -20.11 16.41 -2.33
C LYS A 17 -18.70 16.53 -2.93
N GLY A 18 -17.66 16.28 -2.13
CA GLY A 18 -16.27 16.24 -2.60
C GLY A 18 -16.05 15.16 -3.67
N GLY A 19 -16.55 13.95 -3.43
CA GLY A 19 -16.46 12.84 -4.38
C GLY A 19 -17.21 13.11 -5.69
N GLN A 20 -18.42 13.69 -5.63
CA GLN A 20 -19.17 14.09 -6.81
C GLN A 20 -18.41 15.13 -7.65
N LYS A 21 -17.90 16.17 -7.00
CA LYS A 21 -17.12 17.22 -7.69
C LYS A 21 -15.81 16.70 -8.28
N ALA A 22 -15.14 15.76 -7.62
CA ALA A 22 -13.97 15.08 -8.19
C ALA A 22 -14.36 14.26 -9.42
N ALA A 23 -15.44 13.49 -9.37
CA ALA A 23 -15.93 12.70 -10.50
C ALA A 23 -16.34 13.56 -11.70
N GLU A 24 -16.96 14.71 -11.47
CA GLU A 24 -17.26 15.69 -12.52
C GLU A 24 -15.97 16.20 -13.19
N ARG A 25 -14.94 16.56 -12.40
CA ARG A 25 -13.65 17.03 -12.93
C ARG A 25 -12.99 16.01 -13.85
N TRP A 26 -13.01 14.73 -13.48
CA TRP A 26 -12.47 13.66 -14.33
C TRP A 26 -13.21 13.50 -15.66
N LYS A 27 -14.50 13.84 -15.72
CA LYS A 27 -15.30 13.77 -16.96
C LYS A 27 -15.09 15.00 -17.84
N THR A 28 -14.96 16.17 -17.24
CA THR A 28 -14.91 17.44 -17.97
C THR A 28 -13.50 17.82 -18.42
N ASP A 29 -12.49 17.51 -17.61
CA ASP A 29 -11.10 17.90 -17.86
C ASP A 29 -10.13 16.85 -17.28
N PRO A 30 -9.99 15.69 -17.96
CA PRO A 30 -9.16 14.59 -17.49
C PRO A 30 -7.65 14.88 -17.55
N GLU A 31 -7.22 15.89 -18.31
CA GLU A 31 -5.81 16.27 -18.47
C GLU A 31 -5.46 17.61 -17.79
N GLY A 32 -6.45 18.30 -17.24
CA GLY A 32 -6.24 19.56 -16.54
C GLY A 32 -5.42 19.43 -15.26
N ASP A 33 -4.98 20.58 -14.73
CA ASP A 33 -4.05 20.68 -13.61
C ASP A 33 -4.49 19.85 -12.38
N TYR A 34 -5.79 19.81 -12.08
CA TYR A 34 -6.30 19.00 -10.97
C TYR A 34 -6.10 17.50 -11.21
N ALA A 35 -6.48 17.01 -12.39
CA ALA A 35 -6.38 15.60 -12.73
C ALA A 35 -4.91 15.15 -12.78
N THR A 36 -4.04 15.96 -13.38
CA THR A 36 -2.60 15.74 -13.45
C THR A 36 -1.98 15.68 -12.06
N ALA A 37 -2.24 16.65 -11.18
CA ALA A 37 -1.74 16.65 -9.80
C ALA A 37 -2.22 15.42 -8.99
N GLN A 38 -3.46 14.96 -9.21
CA GLN A 38 -3.97 13.74 -8.56
C GLN A 38 -3.26 12.48 -9.07
N ARG A 39 -2.99 12.37 -10.38
CA ARG A 39 -2.22 11.25 -10.96
C ARG A 39 -0.79 11.24 -10.43
N GLU A 40 -0.13 12.39 -10.33
CA GLU A 40 1.22 12.50 -9.77
C GLU A 40 1.26 12.05 -8.32
N THR A 41 0.28 12.48 -7.52
CA THR A 41 0.15 12.08 -6.11
C THR A 41 -0.03 10.55 -6.00
N LEU A 42 -0.90 9.97 -6.83
CA LEU A 42 -1.13 8.53 -6.87
C LEU A 42 0.13 7.77 -7.33
N ALA A 43 0.82 8.26 -8.36
CA ALA A 43 2.05 7.68 -8.86
C ALA A 43 3.16 7.71 -7.79
N ALA A 44 3.29 8.81 -7.04
CA ALA A 44 4.23 8.91 -5.93
C ALA A 44 3.88 7.93 -4.79
N ALA A 45 2.60 7.79 -4.46
CA ALA A 45 2.13 6.80 -3.49
C ALA A 45 2.42 5.37 -3.95
N ASN A 46 2.15 5.04 -5.21
CA ASN A 46 2.44 3.73 -5.79
C ASN A 46 3.93 3.41 -5.76
N LYS A 47 4.79 4.37 -6.13
CA LYS A 47 6.26 4.23 -6.02
C LYS A 47 6.69 3.93 -4.57
N ARG A 48 6.09 4.62 -3.59
CA ARG A 48 6.37 4.37 -2.16
C ARG A 48 5.91 2.97 -1.73
N CYS A 49 4.69 2.57 -2.08
CA CYS A 49 4.16 1.24 -1.77
C CYS A 49 5.01 0.13 -2.41
N ALA A 50 5.48 0.32 -3.65
CA ALA A 50 6.37 -0.62 -4.31
C ALA A 50 7.69 -0.78 -3.54
N ARG A 51 8.34 0.33 -3.16
CA ARG A 51 9.56 0.31 -2.33
C ARG A 51 9.35 -0.40 -0.99
N GLN A 52 8.22 -0.11 -0.32
CA GLN A 52 7.87 -0.75 0.95
C GLN A 52 7.64 -2.27 0.78
N GLY A 53 6.99 -2.68 -0.32
CA GLY A 53 6.80 -4.08 -0.67
C GLY A 53 8.13 -4.81 -0.89
N THR A 54 9.08 -4.19 -1.59
CA THR A 54 10.44 -4.72 -1.77
C THR A 54 11.16 -4.87 -0.43
N GLY A 55 11.17 -3.82 0.40
CA GLY A 55 11.81 -3.89 1.71
C GLY A 55 11.19 -4.94 2.64
N THR A 56 9.87 -5.11 2.59
CA THR A 56 9.18 -6.15 3.38
C THR A 56 9.51 -7.55 2.88
N ARG A 57 9.62 -7.75 1.56
CA ARG A 57 10.08 -9.02 0.98
C ARG A 57 11.51 -9.36 1.42
N GLY A 58 12.41 -8.38 1.43
CA GLY A 58 13.78 -8.56 1.92
C GLY A 58 13.82 -8.99 3.39
N ARG A 59 12.98 -8.40 4.25
CA ARG A 59 12.87 -8.80 5.67
C ARG A 59 12.36 -10.24 5.82
N VAL A 60 11.35 -10.64 5.03
CA VAL A 60 10.86 -12.03 5.01
C VAL A 60 11.98 -13.00 4.61
N LEU A 61 12.74 -12.68 3.57
CA LEU A 61 13.87 -13.51 3.13
C LEU A 61 14.95 -13.63 4.21
N ALA A 62 15.28 -12.52 4.88
CA ALA A 62 16.29 -12.51 5.94
C ALA A 62 15.91 -13.46 7.09
N VAL A 63 14.68 -13.36 7.60
CA VAL A 63 14.20 -14.25 8.67
C VAL A 63 14.15 -15.70 8.21
N TYR A 64 13.62 -15.95 7.00
CA TYR A 64 13.58 -17.31 6.44
C TYR A 64 14.97 -17.93 6.36
N SER A 65 15.95 -17.20 5.82
CA SER A 65 17.30 -17.71 5.61
C SER A 65 18.04 -17.92 6.92
N GLN A 66 17.90 -16.96 7.85
CA GLN A 66 18.56 -17.04 9.15
C GLN A 66 18.06 -18.23 9.96
N THR A 67 16.75 -18.44 9.99
CA THR A 67 16.14 -19.56 10.75
C THR A 67 16.54 -20.91 10.18
N LEU A 68 16.60 -21.04 8.85
CA LEU A 68 17.09 -22.24 8.18
C LEU A 68 18.55 -22.53 8.52
N VAL A 69 19.41 -21.51 8.56
CA VAL A 69 20.83 -21.65 8.93
C VAL A 69 20.99 -22.04 10.40
N ASP A 70 20.25 -21.40 11.30
CA ASP A 70 20.42 -21.58 12.74
C ASP A 70 19.84 -22.90 13.26
N THR A 71 18.74 -23.37 12.65
CA THR A 71 17.96 -24.50 13.18
C THR A 71 17.90 -25.69 12.24
N GLY A 72 18.25 -25.51 10.97
CA GLY A 72 18.01 -26.51 9.92
C GLY A 72 16.55 -26.58 9.47
N GLU A 73 15.65 -25.78 10.05
CA GLU A 73 14.22 -25.74 9.71
C GLU A 73 13.76 -24.31 9.40
N VAL A 74 12.68 -24.19 8.62
CA VAL A 74 12.11 -22.89 8.25
C VAL A 74 11.02 -22.48 9.23
N HIS A 75 11.03 -21.22 9.67
CA HIS A 75 9.89 -20.67 10.40
C HIS A 75 8.61 -20.75 9.57
N THR A 76 7.49 -21.09 10.22
CA THR A 76 6.18 -21.00 9.60
C THR A 76 5.85 -19.55 9.25
N ALA A 77 4.98 -19.35 8.25
CA ALA A 77 4.55 -18.00 7.88
C ALA A 77 3.91 -17.20 9.04
N ARG A 78 3.41 -17.87 10.09
CA ARG A 78 2.89 -17.22 11.29
C ARG A 78 4.03 -16.70 12.19
N GLN A 79 5.08 -17.50 12.40
CA GLN A 79 6.24 -17.10 13.18
C GLN A 79 6.98 -15.94 12.51
N ILE A 80 7.22 -16.01 11.19
CA ILE A 80 7.84 -14.91 10.44
C ILE A 80 7.00 -13.63 10.57
N ALA A 81 5.67 -13.75 10.49
CA ALA A 81 4.74 -12.62 10.63
C ALA A 81 4.83 -11.96 12.02
N GLU A 82 4.90 -12.76 13.09
CA GLU A 82 5.06 -12.30 14.46
C GLU A 82 6.39 -11.57 14.66
N GLU A 83 7.47 -12.10 14.09
CA GLU A 83 8.82 -11.55 14.23
C GLU A 83 8.97 -10.18 13.57
N ILE A 84 8.42 -9.99 12.37
CA ILE A 84 8.60 -8.73 11.61
C ILE A 84 7.39 -7.78 11.68
N GLY A 85 6.35 -8.15 12.44
CA GLY A 85 5.16 -7.34 12.69
C GLY A 85 4.26 -7.15 11.46
N ILE A 86 4.08 -8.18 10.63
CA ILE A 86 3.17 -8.13 9.47
C ILE A 86 2.14 -9.25 9.52
N THR A 87 1.17 -9.25 8.61
CA THR A 87 0.17 -10.31 8.55
C THR A 87 0.74 -11.59 7.90
N LYS A 88 0.28 -12.76 8.36
CA LYS A 88 0.57 -14.06 7.71
C LYS A 88 0.27 -14.04 6.20
N ARG A 89 -0.80 -13.34 5.78
CA ARG A 89 -1.15 -13.20 4.37
C ARG A 89 -0.04 -12.50 3.56
N MET A 90 0.53 -11.41 4.09
CA MET A 90 1.65 -10.72 3.43
C MET A 90 2.89 -11.60 3.36
N VAL A 91 3.20 -12.34 4.44
CA VAL A 91 4.32 -13.30 4.42
C VAL A 91 4.12 -14.32 3.31
N ASN A 92 2.93 -14.92 3.16
CA ASN A 92 2.66 -15.90 2.11
C ASN A 92 2.82 -15.32 0.69
N ILE A 93 2.39 -14.08 0.46
CA ILE A 93 2.59 -13.39 -0.82
C ILE A 93 4.09 -13.20 -1.10
N HIS A 94 4.85 -12.79 -0.10
CA HIS A 94 6.30 -12.61 -0.24
C HIS A 94 7.04 -13.92 -0.42
N LEU A 95 6.73 -14.95 0.35
CA LEU A 95 7.30 -16.29 0.20
C LEU A 95 7.01 -16.87 -1.18
N LYS A 96 5.78 -16.68 -1.70
CA LYS A 96 5.47 -17.09 -3.09
C LYS A 96 6.38 -16.36 -4.10
N ALA A 97 6.50 -15.04 -3.99
CA ALA A 97 7.36 -14.28 -4.89
C ALA A 97 8.85 -14.62 -4.76
N LEU A 98 9.29 -15.06 -3.58
CA LEU A 98 10.66 -15.53 -3.33
C LEU A 98 10.89 -16.92 -3.92
N ARG A 99 9.90 -17.82 -3.83
CA ARG A 99 9.90 -19.14 -4.50
C ARG A 99 9.96 -19.00 -6.00
N ASP A 100 9.11 -18.15 -6.56
CA ASP A 100 9.09 -17.85 -8.00
C ASP A 100 10.44 -17.27 -8.47
N ALA A 101 11.20 -16.64 -7.57
CA ALA A 101 12.55 -16.11 -7.83
C ALA A 101 13.69 -17.09 -7.51
N GLY A 102 13.39 -18.30 -7.00
CA GLY A 102 14.39 -19.31 -6.63
C GLY A 102 15.23 -18.97 -5.39
N LEU A 103 14.74 -18.07 -4.54
CA LEU A 103 15.48 -17.60 -3.34
C LEU A 103 15.13 -18.37 -2.06
N VAL A 104 14.05 -19.15 -2.09
CA VAL A 104 13.61 -19.99 -0.98
C VAL A 104 13.10 -21.33 -1.54
N GLU A 105 13.10 -22.36 -0.71
CA GLU A 105 12.65 -23.70 -1.11
C GLU A 105 11.13 -23.74 -1.41
N GLN A 106 10.74 -24.73 -2.22
CA GLN A 106 9.39 -24.87 -2.80
C GLN A 106 8.33 -25.31 -1.79
#